data_AF-A0A5B6VMY2-F1
#
_entry.id   AF-A0A5B6VMY2-F1
#
_cell.length_a   1.000
_cell.length_b   1.000
_cell.length_c   1.000
_cell.angle_alpha   90.00
_cell.angle_beta   90.00
_cell.angle_gamma   90.00
#
_symmetry.space_group_name_H-M   'P 1'
#
loop_
_entity.id
_entity.type
_entity.pdbx_description
1 polymer ?
#
loop_
_entity_poly.entity_id
_entity_poly.type
_entity_poly.pdbx_seq_one_letter_code
_entity_poly.pdbx_strand_id
1 'polypeptide(L)'
;MAPYKALYGHKCRTPLYWTELSEKQIHMVDLVKETEEKVKVIRDSLKATSDRQKLYADLKRKEIEFRVGDKVFLKVSPWKKILRFEEKEN
;
A
#
# COMPACT_ATOMS: atom_id res chain seq x y z
N MET A 1 -46.40 17.53 -30.92
CA MET A 1 -45.88 17.33 -29.55
C MET A 1 -46.76 16.28 -28.88
N ALA A 2 -46.21 15.22 -28.29
CA ALA A 2 -47.03 14.21 -27.59
C ALA A 2 -47.69 14.83 -26.32
N PRO A 3 -48.96 14.54 -25.99
CA PRO A 3 -49.71 15.22 -24.93
C PRO A 3 -49.01 15.27 -23.56
N TYR A 4 -48.41 14.15 -23.14
CA TYR A 4 -47.68 14.04 -21.88
C TYR A 4 -46.46 14.99 -21.79
N LYS A 5 -45.71 15.14 -22.89
CA LYS A 5 -44.52 16.00 -22.94
C LYS A 5 -44.90 17.48 -22.81
N ALA A 6 -46.08 17.86 -23.30
CA ALA A 6 -46.61 19.21 -23.16
C ALA A 6 -47.03 19.52 -21.72
N LEU A 7 -47.59 18.54 -21.00
CA LEU A 7 -48.06 18.71 -19.62
C LEU A 7 -46.92 18.72 -18.59
N TYR A 8 -45.93 17.85 -18.73
CA TYR A 8 -44.91 17.64 -17.69
C TYR A 8 -43.50 18.03 -18.11
N GLY A 9 -43.30 18.53 -19.33
CA GLY A 9 -42.00 19.01 -19.81
C GLY A 9 -40.95 17.93 -20.08
N HIS A 10 -41.26 16.65 -19.86
CA HIS A 10 -40.34 15.54 -20.09
C HIS A 10 -40.97 14.45 -20.98
N LYS A 11 -40.14 13.67 -21.68
CA LYS A 11 -40.62 12.54 -22.50
C LYS A 11 -41.23 11.47 -21.59
N CYS A 12 -42.31 10.81 -22.02
CA CYS A 12 -42.88 9.67 -21.30
C CYS A 12 -41.80 8.61 -21.05
N ARG A 13 -41.74 8.02 -19.85
CA ARG A 13 -40.92 6.82 -19.60
C ARG A 13 -41.65 5.61 -20.18
N THR A 14 -41.14 5.09 -21.28
CA THR A 14 -41.58 3.80 -21.86
C THR A 14 -41.09 2.65 -20.98
N PRO A 15 -41.81 1.52 -20.85
CA PRO A 15 -41.35 0.36 -20.08
C PRO A 15 -39.91 -0.11 -20.40
N LEU A 16 -39.48 0.05 -21.66
CA LEU A 16 -38.11 -0.23 -22.11
C LEU A 16 -37.02 0.56 -21.35
N TYR A 17 -37.33 1.77 -20.89
CA TYR A 17 -36.38 2.60 -20.13
C TYR A 17 -36.08 2.03 -18.73
N TRP A 18 -37.01 1.27 -18.15
CA TRP A 18 -36.79 0.61 -16.86
C TRP A 18 -35.81 -0.56 -16.98
N THR A 19 -35.84 -1.30 -18.09
CA THR A 19 -34.90 -2.40 -18.36
C THR A 19 -33.48 -1.87 -18.55
N GLU A 20 -33.29 -0.80 -19.35
CA GLU A 20 -31.97 -0.18 -19.54
C GLU A 20 -31.39 0.40 -18.23
N LEU A 21 -32.22 0.95 -17.35
CA LEU A 21 -31.78 1.41 -16.03
C LEU A 21 -31.38 0.24 -15.12
N SER A 22 -32.12 -0.86 -15.15
CA SER A 22 -31.81 -2.07 -14.38
C SER A 22 -30.47 -2.68 -14.80
N GLU A 23 -30.21 -2.81 -16.10
CA GLU A 23 -28.95 -3.36 -16.61
C GLU A 23 -27.76 -2.48 -16.26
N LYS A 24 -27.89 -1.15 -16.41
CA LYS A 24 -26.85 -0.19 -15.98
C LYS A 24 -26.61 -0.25 -14.48
N GLN A 25 -27.66 -0.48 -13.69
CA GLN A 25 -27.54 -0.59 -12.24
C GLN A 25 -26.79 -1.87 -11.83
N ILE A 26 -27.05 -3.00 -12.49
CA ILE A 26 -26.31 -4.25 -12.28
C ILE A 26 -24.83 -4.05 -12.63
N HIS A 27 -24.55 -3.46 -13.80
CA HIS A 27 -23.18 -3.17 -14.21
C HIS A 27 -22.45 -2.23 -13.23
N MET A 28 -23.14 -1.21 -12.71
CA MET A 28 -22.58 -0.35 -11.66
C MET A 28 -22.26 -1.13 -10.37
N VAL A 29 -23.12 -2.06 -9.95
CA VAL A 29 -22.89 -2.88 -8.75
C VAL A 29 -21.66 -3.77 -8.92
N ASP A 30 -21.50 -4.36 -10.10
CA ASP A 30 -20.33 -5.21 -10.40
C ASP A 30 -19.04 -4.39 -10.41
N LEU A 31 -19.05 -3.20 -11.02
CA LEU A 31 -17.92 -2.27 -10.98
C LEU A 31 -17.56 -1.86 -9.55
N VAL A 32 -18.56 -1.58 -8.70
CA VAL A 32 -18.31 -1.24 -7.28
C VAL A 32 -17.61 -2.39 -6.57
N LYS A 33 -18.11 -3.63 -6.72
CA LYS A 33 -17.46 -4.81 -6.13
C LYS A 33 -16.03 -4.99 -6.60
N GLU A 34 -15.76 -4.86 -7.90
CA GLU A 34 -14.40 -4.95 -8.45
C GLU A 34 -13.48 -3.87 -7.85
N THR A 35 -13.99 -2.65 -7.66
CA THR A 35 -13.19 -1.58 -7.05
C THR A 35 -12.92 -1.84 -5.57
N GLU A 36 -13.87 -2.38 -4.83
CA GLU A 36 -13.70 -2.74 -3.42
C GLU A 36 -12.64 -3.82 -3.24
N GLU A 37 -12.66 -4.85 -4.09
CA GLU A 37 -11.65 -5.91 -4.10
C GLU A 37 -10.24 -5.35 -4.36
N LYS A 38 -10.10 -4.48 -5.37
CA LYS A 38 -8.82 -3.83 -5.67
C LYS A 38 -8.35 -2.94 -4.52
N VAL A 39 -9.23 -2.17 -3.90
CA VAL A 39 -8.91 -1.35 -2.72
C VAL A 39 -8.47 -2.21 -1.55
N LYS A 40 -9.10 -3.37 -1.33
CA LYS A 40 -8.72 -4.31 -0.28
C LYS A 40 -7.29 -4.82 -0.49
N VAL A 41 -6.95 -5.24 -1.71
CA VAL A 41 -5.59 -5.69 -2.06
C VAL A 41 -4.55 -4.59 -1.80
N ILE A 42 -4.85 -3.33 -2.18
CA ILE A 42 -3.96 -2.20 -1.92
C ILE A 42 -3.76 -1.98 -0.42
N ARG A 43 -4.83 -2.04 0.38
CA ARG A 43 -4.74 -1.89 1.84
C ARG A 43 -3.90 -2.99 2.49
N ASP A 44 -4.10 -4.24 2.07
CA ASP A 44 -3.37 -5.38 2.61
C ASP A 44 -1.86 -5.30 2.28
N SER A 45 -1.52 -4.92 1.04
CA SER A 45 -0.13 -4.73 0.63
C SER A 45 0.57 -3.56 1.35
N LEU A 46 -0.14 -2.45 1.58
CA LEU A 46 0.36 -1.33 2.38
C LEU A 46 0.60 -1.74 3.83
N LYS A 47 -0.35 -2.47 4.42
CA LYS A 47 -0.23 -2.97 5.80
C LYS A 47 0.95 -3.91 5.94
N ALA A 48 1.09 -4.89 5.05
CA ALA A 48 2.22 -5.82 5.06
C ALA A 48 3.58 -5.09 4.92
N THR A 49 3.64 -4.05 4.10
CA THR A 49 4.86 -3.23 3.94
C THR A 49 5.17 -2.44 5.20
N SER A 50 4.16 -1.81 5.81
CA SER A 50 4.29 -1.08 7.08
C SER A 50 4.75 -2.00 8.22
N ASP A 51 4.16 -3.19 8.33
CA ASP A 51 4.53 -4.19 9.34
C ASP A 51 5.99 -4.64 9.15
N ARG A 52 6.43 -4.89 7.90
CA ARG A 52 7.84 -5.21 7.59
C ARG A 52 8.79 -4.10 8.01
N GLN A 53 8.47 -2.85 7.69
CA GLN A 53 9.28 -1.69 8.08
C GLN A 53 9.37 -1.57 9.60
N LYS A 54 8.25 -1.75 10.29
CA LYS A 54 8.17 -1.73 11.76
C LYS A 54 9.04 -2.84 12.36
N LEU A 55 8.96 -4.06 11.86
CA LEU A 55 9.81 -5.17 12.32
C LEU A 55 11.31 -4.86 12.16
N TYR A 56 11.73 -4.26 11.03
CA TYR A 56 13.13 -3.86 10.86
C TYR A 56 13.57 -2.76 11.83
N ALA A 57 12.70 -1.77 12.08
CA ALA A 57 12.97 -0.71 13.04
C ALA A 57 13.06 -1.26 14.47
N ASP A 58 12.14 -2.14 14.84
CA ASP A 58 12.08 -2.74 16.18
C ASP A 58 13.26 -3.69 16.43
N LEU A 59 13.68 -4.49 15.43
CA LEU A 59 14.88 -5.32 15.51
C LEU A 59 16.15 -4.49 15.75
N LYS A 60 16.26 -3.30 15.14
CA LYS A 60 17.39 -2.40 15.35
C LYS A 60 17.33 -1.63 16.68
N ARG A 61 16.17 -1.60 17.33
CA ARG A 61 15.94 -0.94 18.63
C ARG A 61 16.03 -1.89 19.81
N LYS A 62 15.87 -3.20 19.60
CA LYS A 62 16.12 -4.19 20.65
C LYS A 62 17.60 -4.16 21.03
N GLU A 63 17.87 -4.12 22.33
CA GLU A 63 19.22 -4.33 22.87
C GLU A 63 19.69 -5.72 22.43
N ILE A 64 20.81 -5.76 21.73
CA ILE A 64 21.41 -7.03 21.29
C ILE A 64 22.18 -7.57 22.49
N GLU A 65 21.68 -8.67 23.07
CA GLU A 65 22.39 -9.41 24.12
C GLU A 65 23.43 -10.34 23.48
N PHE A 66 24.68 -10.20 23.89
CA PHE A 66 25.78 -11.06 23.43
C PHE A 66 26.15 -12.08 24.50
N ARG A 67 26.49 -13.30 24.08
CA ARG A 67 27.03 -14.34 24.95
C ARG A 67 28.54 -14.40 24.82
N VAL A 68 29.20 -14.88 25.88
CA VAL A 68 30.66 -15.11 25.87
C VAL A 68 30.98 -16.14 24.78
N GLY A 69 31.79 -15.73 23.79
CA GLY A 69 32.17 -16.57 22.62
C GLY A 69 31.58 -16.10 21.28
N ASP A 70 30.62 -15.18 21.28
CA ASP A 70 30.06 -14.62 20.04
C ASP A 70 31.07 -13.71 19.32
N LYS A 71 31.18 -13.85 17.99
CA LYS A 71 32.02 -12.98 17.16
C LYS A 71 31.22 -11.74 16.74
N VAL A 72 31.63 -10.57 17.20
CA VAL A 72 30.96 -9.28 16.92
C VAL A 72 31.91 -8.28 16.25
N PHE A 73 31.35 -7.42 15.39
CA PHE A 73 32.10 -6.31 14.80
C PHE A 73 32.05 -5.09 15.71
N LEU A 74 33.22 -4.61 16.13
CA LEU A 74 33.33 -3.34 16.85
C LEU A 74 33.10 -2.19 15.87
N LYS A 75 32.08 -1.35 16.14
CA LYS A 75 31.84 -0.15 15.35
C LYS A 75 32.86 0.92 15.70
N VAL A 76 34.01 0.89 15.02
CA VAL A 76 35.03 1.94 15.10
C VAL A 76 34.68 3.09 14.17
N SER A 77 34.73 4.32 14.67
CA SER A 77 34.79 5.49 13.80
C SER A 77 36.15 5.47 13.10
N PRO A 78 36.24 5.77 11.78
CA PRO A 78 37.52 5.97 11.15
C PRO A 78 38.14 7.21 11.80
N TRP A 79 39.12 7.01 12.68
CA TRP A 79 39.91 8.13 13.19
C TRP A 79 40.69 8.70 12.01
N LYS A 80 40.27 9.90 11.59
CA LYS A 80 40.87 10.67 10.52
C LYS A 80 42.37 10.85 10.84
N LYS A 81 43.24 10.11 10.14
CA LYS A 81 44.71 10.22 10.16
C LYS A 81 45.45 9.84 11.47
N ILE A 82 45.27 8.64 12.03
CA ILE A 82 46.25 8.16 13.04
C ILE A 82 47.00 6.92 12.52
N LEU A 83 48.24 7.21 12.11
CA LEU A 83 49.43 6.36 11.96
C LEU A 83 49.25 5.01 11.25
N ARG A 84 49.65 4.99 9.97
CA ARG A 84 50.04 3.75 9.28
C ARG A 84 51.25 3.19 10.02
N PHE A 85 51.19 1.93 10.43
CA PHE A 85 52.35 1.21 10.93
C PHE A 85 53.36 1.12 9.78
N GLU A 86 54.50 1.81 9.92
CA GLU A 86 55.69 1.49 9.14
C GLU A 86 56.29 0.21 9.71
N GLU A 87 56.45 -0.78 8.84
CA GLU A 87 57.18 -2.02 9.12
C GLU A 87 58.66 -1.65 9.32
N LYS A 88 59.18 -1.80 10.54
CA LYS A 88 60.62 -1.74 10.76
C LYS A 88 61.23 -3.05 10.26
N GLU A 89 61.81 -2.99 9.08
CA GLU A 89 62.71 -4.00 8.55
C GLU A 89 63.99 -4.03 9.41
N ASN A 90 64.38 -5.23 9.87
CA ASN A 90 65.63 -5.49 10.59
C ASN A 90 66.79 -5.70 9.63
#